data_AF-C8NB50-F1
#
_entry.id   AF-C8NB50-F1
#
_cell.length_a   1.000
_cell.length_b   1.000
_cell.length_c   1.000
_cell.angle_alpha   90.00
_cell.angle_beta   90.00
_cell.angle_gamma   90.00
#
_symmetry.space_group_name_H-M   'P 1'
#
loop_
_entity.id
_entity.type
_entity.pdbx_description
1 polymer ?
#
loop_
_entity_poly.entity_id
_entity_poly.type
_entity_poly.pdbx_seq_one_letter_code
_entity_poly.pdbx_strand_id
1 'polypeptide(L)' 'MPKSPETRKAASIAKLQARGIPCLDSLPVIEAADAARIRSAEEIARRAIACLIAIQAAFAQHDGSYSEAGAAWCHDRLEQ' A
#
# COMPACT_ATOMS: atom_id res chain seq x y z
N MET A 1 12.13 -13.64 18.48
CA MET A 1 12.72 -12.33 18.11
C MET A 1 12.61 -12.15 16.60
N PRO A 2 12.21 -10.98 16.09
CA PRO A 2 12.24 -10.70 14.66
C PRO A 2 13.68 -10.78 14.13
N LYS A 3 13.86 -11.26 12.88
CA LYS A 3 15.17 -11.35 12.23
C LYS A 3 15.70 -9.95 11.90
N SER A 4 17.01 -9.74 12.02
CA SER A 4 17.63 -8.47 11.61
C SER A 4 17.40 -8.19 10.11
N PRO A 5 17.37 -6.92 9.70
CA PRO A 5 17.35 -6.52 8.29
C PRO A 5 18.36 -7.24 7.39
N GLU A 6 19.62 -7.32 7.83
CA GLU A 6 20.74 -7.93 7.13
C GLU A 6 20.53 -9.44 6.99
N THR A 7 20.07 -10.09 8.07
CA THR A 7 19.75 -11.52 8.07
C THR A 7 18.64 -11.84 7.08
N ARG A 8 17.60 -10.99 7.00
CA ARG A 8 16.51 -11.15 6.02
C ARG A 8 17.01 -10.97 4.58
N LYS A 9 17.86 -9.97 4.33
CA LYS A 9 18.46 -9.74 3.01
C LYS A 9 19.33 -10.94 2.59
N ALA A 10 20.23 -11.39 3.45
CA ALA A 10 21.11 -12.52 3.19
C ALA A 10 20.33 -13.81 2.88
N ALA A 11 19.29 -14.11 3.67
CA ALA A 11 18.42 -15.27 3.43
C ALA A 11 17.68 -15.18 2.08
N SER A 12 17.25 -13.97 1.69
CA SER A 12 16.59 -13.73 0.40
C SER A 12 17.56 -13.91 -0.77
N ILE A 13 18.77 -13.34 -0.66
CA ILE A 13 19.84 -13.49 -1.67
C ILE A 13 20.20 -14.97 -1.85
N ALA A 14 20.41 -15.71 -0.76
CA ALA A 14 20.72 -17.14 -0.83
C ALA A 14 19.62 -17.93 -1.54
N LYS A 15 18.34 -17.61 -1.27
CA LYS A 15 17.20 -18.23 -1.96
C LYS A 15 17.15 -17.92 -3.45
N LEU A 16 17.50 -16.70 -3.85
CA LEU A 16 17.54 -16.28 -5.26
C LEU A 16 18.70 -16.96 -6.00
N GLN A 17 19.89 -16.96 -5.41
CA GLN A 17 21.09 -17.61 -5.96
C GLN A 17 20.90 -19.11 -6.13
N ALA A 18 20.28 -19.79 -5.15
CA ALA A 18 19.96 -21.22 -5.24
C ALA A 18 19.02 -21.57 -6.41
N ARG A 19 18.30 -20.57 -6.95
CA ARG A 19 17.42 -20.70 -8.12
C ARG A 19 18.05 -20.22 -9.42
N GLY A 20 19.34 -19.85 -9.40
CA GLY A 20 20.03 -19.28 -10.55
C GLY A 20 19.54 -17.87 -10.92
N ILE A 21 18.85 -17.18 -10.01
CA ILE A 21 18.37 -15.82 -10.24
C ILE A 21 19.48 -14.84 -9.85
N PRO A 22 19.98 -13.98 -10.78
CA PRO A 22 20.98 -12.98 -10.46
C PRO A 22 20.48 -11.97 -9.42
N CYS A 23 21.36 -11.63 -8.48
CA CYS A 23 21.10 -10.61 -7.46
C CYS A 23 21.91 -9.35 -7.79
N LEU A 24 21.31 -8.18 -7.59
CA LEU A 24 22.01 -6.90 -7.69
C LEU A 24 22.46 -6.45 -6.29
N ASP A 25 23.77 -6.39 -6.06
CA ASP A 25 24.32 -6.07 -4.74
C ASP A 25 24.01 -4.64 -4.27
N SER A 26 23.80 -3.72 -5.22
CA SER A 26 23.49 -2.31 -4.95
C SER A 26 22.09 -2.07 -4.40
N LEU A 27 21.21 -3.10 -4.34
CA LEU A 27 19.88 -2.94 -3.76
C LEU A 27 19.98 -2.70 -2.25
N PRO A 28 19.21 -1.77 -1.68
CA PRO A 28 19.28 -1.44 -0.27
C PRO A 28 18.78 -2.58 0.63
N VAL A 29 19.16 -2.53 1.91
CA VAL A 29 18.57 -3.38 2.94
C VAL A 29 17.22 -2.77 3.34
N ILE A 30 16.17 -3.59 3.40
CA ILE A 30 14.86 -3.15 3.91
C ILE A 30 14.99 -2.92 5.42
N GLU A 31 14.55 -1.76 5.88
CA GLU A 31 14.67 -1.28 7.25
C GLU A 31 14.04 -2.24 8.27
N ALA A 32 14.43 -2.06 9.54
CA ALA A 32 13.87 -2.81 10.64
C ALA A 32 12.40 -2.45 10.90
N ALA A 33 11.66 -3.36 11.53
CA ALA A 33 10.22 -3.20 11.74
C ALA A 33 9.88 -2.03 12.68
N ASP A 34 10.81 -1.66 13.56
CA ASP A 34 10.71 -0.50 14.47
C ASP A 34 10.92 0.84 13.75
N ALA A 35 11.62 0.86 12.61
CA ALA A 35 11.71 2.02 11.73
C ALA A 35 10.42 2.25 10.93
N ALA A 36 9.44 1.35 11.01
CA ALA A 36 8.16 1.52 10.33
C ALA A 36 7.37 2.67 10.95
N ARG A 37 6.89 3.58 10.09
CA ARG A 37 5.92 4.59 10.52
C ARG A 37 4.58 3.93 10.80
N ILE A 38 4.20 3.88 12.07
CA ILE A 38 2.84 3.49 12.47
C ILE A 38 1.89 4.63 12.13
N ARG A 39 0.86 4.33 11.34
CA ARG A 39 -0.19 5.30 11.02
C ARG A 39 -1.11 5.48 12.21
N SER A 40 -1.58 6.70 12.43
CA SER A 40 -2.60 6.95 13.44
C SER A 40 -3.92 6.27 13.06
N ALA A 41 -4.79 6.04 14.04
CA ALA A 41 -6.14 5.53 13.79
C ALA A 41 -6.92 6.46 12.83
N GLU A 42 -6.72 7.76 12.93
CA GLU A 42 -7.32 8.75 12.02
C GLU A 42 -6.82 8.59 10.58
N GLU A 43 -5.51 8.46 10.37
CA GLU A 43 -4.95 8.22 9.04
C GLU A 43 -5.47 6.91 8.42
N ILE A 44 -5.64 5.87 9.24
CA ILE A 44 -6.21 4.59 8.81
C ILE A 44 -7.68 4.78 8.43
N ALA A 45 -8.48 5.44 9.27
CA ALA A 45 -9.89 5.69 9.03
C ALA A 45 -10.11 6.52 7.76
N ARG A 46 -9.33 7.59 7.56
CA ARG A 46 -9.39 8.43 6.35
C ARG A 46 -9.17 7.60 5.09
N ARG A 47 -8.16 6.72 5.08
CA ARG A 47 -7.91 5.81 3.96
C ARG A 47 -9.06 4.82 3.73
N ALA A 48 -9.64 4.28 4.80
CA ALA A 48 -10.77 3.36 4.69
C ALA A 48 -12.00 4.06 4.08
N ILE A 49 -12.31 5.28 4.53
CA ILE A 49 -13.39 6.11 3.98
C ILE A 49 -13.14 6.42 2.50
N ALA A 50 -11.92 6.82 2.13
CA ALA A 50 -11.56 7.06 0.73
C ALA A 50 -11.78 5.83 -0.16
N CYS A 51 -11.39 4.64 0.32
CA CYS A 51 -11.67 3.39 -0.38
C CYS A 51 -13.18 3.12 -0.53
N LEU A 52 -13.98 3.37 0.52
CA LEU A 52 -15.43 3.20 0.46
C LEU A 52 -16.08 4.15 -0.55
N ILE A 53 -15.65 5.41 -0.62
CA ILE A 53 -16.12 6.39 -1.60
C ILE A 53 -15.82 5.90 -3.03
N ALA A 54 -14.59 5.44 -3.28
CA ALA A 54 -14.22 4.90 -4.60
C ALA A 54 -15.06 3.68 -4.99
N ILE A 55 -15.36 2.79 -4.02
CA ILE A 55 -16.24 1.64 -4.24
C ILE A 55 -17.66 2.11 -4.58
N GLN A 56 -18.21 3.07 -3.84
CA GLN A 56 -19.55 3.62 -4.12
C GLN A 56 -19.62 4.25 -5.51
N ALA A 57 -18.58 4.99 -5.92
CA ALA A 57 -18.49 5.54 -7.26
C ALA A 57 -18.51 4.44 -8.34
N ALA A 58 -17.77 3.34 -8.11
CA ALA A 58 -17.76 2.20 -9.02
C ALA A 58 -19.14 1.52 -9.14
N PHE A 59 -19.87 1.36 -8.03
CA PHE A 59 -21.26 0.86 -8.06
C PHE A 59 -22.20 1.82 -8.80
N ALA A 60 -22.12 3.12 -8.53
CA ALA A 60 -22.92 4.11 -9.24
C ALA A 60 -22.64 4.08 -10.75
N GLN A 61 -21.38 3.91 -11.15
CA GLN A 61 -20.99 3.81 -12.56
C GLN A 61 -21.57 2.54 -13.19
N HIS A 62 -21.49 1.41 -12.48
CA HIS A 62 -22.06 0.13 -12.93
C HIS A 62 -23.58 0.22 -13.12
N ASP A 63 -24.28 0.87 -12.20
CA ASP A 63 -25.74 0.99 -12.21
C ASP A 63 -26.25 2.14 -13.12
N GLY A 64 -25.34 2.84 -13.81
CA GLY A 64 -25.67 3.98 -14.68
C GLY A 64 -26.17 5.22 -13.93
N SER A 65 -25.97 5.29 -12.62
CA SER A 65 -26.39 6.40 -11.75
C SER A 65 -25.25 7.38 -11.41
N TYR A 66 -24.04 7.15 -11.93
CA TYR A 66 -22.90 8.06 -11.75
C TYR A 66 -23.10 9.35 -12.55
N SER A 67 -23.35 10.44 -11.83
CA SER A 67 -23.60 11.78 -12.40
C SER A 67 -22.43 12.73 -12.15
N GLU A 68 -22.39 13.87 -12.85
CA GLU A 68 -21.40 14.94 -12.61
C GLU A 68 -21.42 15.43 -11.16
N ALA A 69 -22.62 15.54 -10.56
CA ALA A 69 -22.75 15.89 -9.15
C ALA A 69 -22.16 14.81 -8.22
N GLY A 70 -22.36 13.52 -8.56
CA GLY A 70 -21.75 12.40 -7.85
C GLY A 70 -20.22 12.39 -7.95
N ALA A 71 -19.69 12.70 -9.13
CA ALA A 71 -18.25 12.83 -9.35
C ALA A 71 -17.65 13.98 -8.52
N ALA A 72 -18.27 15.17 -8.56
CA ALA A 72 -17.84 16.31 -7.76
C ALA A 72 -17.86 16.03 -6.25
N TRP A 73 -18.90 15.33 -5.76
CA TRP A 73 -18.98 14.92 -4.36
C TRP A 73 -17.84 13.97 -3.97
N CYS A 74 -17.50 12.99 -4.82
CA CYS A 74 -16.40 12.07 -4.55
C CYS A 74 -15.06 12.81 -4.49
N HIS A 75 -14.81 13.74 -5.42
CA HIS A 75 -13.58 14.53 -5.43
C HIS A 75 -13.43 15.40 -4.19
N ASP A 76 -14.47 16.15 -3.80
CA ASP A 76 -14.44 17.00 -2.61
C ASP A 76 -14.12 16.22 -1.33
N ARG A 77 -14.64 14.99 -1.19
CA ARG A 77 -14.40 14.15 -0.01
C ARG A 77 -13.04 13.45 -0.01
N LEU A 78 -12.43 13.26 -1.17
CA LEU A 78 -11.11 12.63 -1.29
C LEU A 78 -9.95 13.63 -1.13
N GLU A 79 -10.21 14.92 -1.33
CA GLU A 79 -9.23 15.99 -1.16
C GLU A 79 -9.13 16.54 0.28
N GLN A 80 -10.01 16.10 1.19
CA GLN A 80 -10.05 16.47 2.62
C GLN A 80 -9.21 15.54 3.51
#